data_AF-A0A7W9WCQ9-F1
#
_entry.id   AF-A0A7W9WCQ9-F1
#
_cell.length_a   1.000
_cell.length_b   1.000
_cell.length_c   1.000
_cell.angle_alpha   90.00
_cell.angle_beta   90.00
_cell.angle_gamma   90.00
#
_symmetry.space_group_name_H-M   'P 1'
#
loop_
_entity.id
_entity.type
_entity.pdbx_description
1 polymer ?
#
loop_
_entity_poly.entity_id
_entity_poly.type
_entity_poly.pdbx_seq_one_letter_code
_entity_poly.pdbx_strand_id
1 'polypeptide(L)'
;MTHPITFSEREATPAQRQELIDKARAWSVAQGAVPGPAAEAMYARYVAGELTLQGVTDELKSFYASQAEGPQDAPAAQPPADMRPEQPLLD
;
A
#
# COMPACT_ATOMS: atom_id res chain seq x y z
N MET A 1 -16.20 -15.07 -18.04
CA MET A 1 -15.12 -15.39 -18.98
C MET A 1 -13.83 -14.91 -18.35
N THR A 2 -12.95 -15.81 -17.93
CA THR A 2 -11.64 -15.43 -17.38
C THR A 2 -10.73 -15.16 -18.57
N HIS A 3 -10.33 -13.90 -18.78
CA HIS A 3 -9.40 -13.56 -19.84
C HIS A 3 -8.03 -14.22 -19.56
N PRO A 4 -7.37 -14.81 -20.57
CA PRO A 4 -6.05 -15.39 -20.38
C PRO A 4 -5.07 -14.30 -19.96
N ILE A 5 -4.33 -14.55 -18.87
CA ILE A 5 -3.27 -13.66 -18.44
C ILE A 5 -2.20 -13.62 -19.52
N THR A 6 -1.85 -12.41 -19.97
CA THR A 6 -0.80 -12.19 -20.96
C THR A 6 0.37 -11.50 -20.27
N PHE A 7 1.51 -12.19 -20.25
CA PHE A 7 2.77 -11.69 -19.70
C PHE A 7 3.58 -10.96 -20.77
N SER A 8 4.28 -9.90 -20.40
CA SER A 8 5.30 -9.32 -21.26
C SER A 8 6.54 -10.21 -21.33
N GLU A 9 7.44 -9.97 -22.30
CA GLU A 9 8.70 -10.70 -22.42
C GLU A 9 9.58 -10.64 -21.16
N ARG A 10 9.44 -9.55 -20.39
CA ARG A 10 10.14 -9.35 -19.11
C ARG A 10 9.56 -10.20 -17.97
N GLU A 11 8.39 -10.79 -18.15
CA GLU A 11 7.64 -11.54 -17.15
C GLU A 11 7.41 -13.00 -17.57
N ALA A 12 8.03 -13.43 -18.66
CA ALA A 12 7.72 -14.69 -19.35
C ALA A 12 7.94 -15.93 -18.46
N THR A 13 8.89 -15.85 -17.52
CA THR A 13 9.22 -16.96 -16.61
C THR A 13 9.05 -16.57 -15.14
N PRO A 14 8.79 -17.55 -14.24
CA PRO A 14 8.76 -17.29 -12.80
C PRO A 14 10.06 -16.64 -12.28
N ALA A 15 11.22 -17.03 -12.80
CA ALA A 15 12.51 -16.47 -12.41
C ALA A 15 12.63 -14.98 -12.78
N GLN A 16 12.19 -14.59 -13.98
CA GLN A 16 12.18 -13.18 -14.40
C GLN A 16 11.20 -12.35 -13.55
N ARG A 17 10.04 -12.93 -13.20
CA ARG A 17 9.09 -12.28 -12.29
C ARG A 17 9.67 -12.10 -10.90
N GLN A 18 10.37 -13.10 -10.37
CA GLN A 18 11.06 -13.00 -9.09
C GLN A 18 12.12 -11.88 -9.10
N GLU A 19 12.93 -11.81 -10.16
CA GLU A 19 13.95 -10.76 -10.30
C GLU A 19 13.33 -9.34 -10.29
N LEU A 20 12.15 -9.17 -10.90
CA LEU A 20 11.42 -7.90 -10.87
C LEU A 20 10.94 -7.54 -9.46
N ILE A 21 10.45 -8.51 -8.68
CA ILE A 21 10.07 -8.32 -7.28
C ILE A 21 11.29 -7.98 -6.41
N ASP A 22 12.41 -8.68 -6.60
CA ASP A 22 13.63 -8.42 -5.84
C ASP A 22 14.14 -6.99 -6.08
N LYS A 23 14.10 -6.52 -7.33
CA LYS A 23 14.42 -5.12 -7.67
C LYS A 23 13.47 -4.14 -7.02
N ALA A 24 12.17 -4.40 -7.07
CA ALA A 24 11.16 -3.55 -6.43
C ALA A 24 11.39 -3.46 -4.91
N ARG A 25 11.67 -4.59 -4.26
CA ARG A 25 11.98 -4.65 -2.83
C ARG A 25 13.24 -3.85 -2.50
N ALA A 26 14.32 -4.02 -3.26
CA ALA A 26 15.55 -3.27 -3.05
C ALA A 26 15.31 -1.75 -3.15
N TRP A 27 14.48 -1.32 -4.11
CA TRP A 27 14.08 0.08 -4.26
C TRP A 27 13.22 0.59 -3.10
N SER A 28 12.26 -0.19 -2.61
CA SER A 28 11.47 0.17 -1.43
C SER A 28 12.34 0.32 -0.19
N VAL A 29 13.25 -0.64 0.04
CA VAL A 29 14.18 -0.60 1.19
C VAL A 29 15.09 0.62 1.12
N ALA A 30 15.60 0.96 -0.07
CA ALA A 30 16.41 2.16 -0.27
C ALA A 30 15.64 3.47 0.03
N GLN A 31 14.30 3.44 -0.08
CA GLN A 31 13.41 4.55 0.27
C GLN A 31 12.89 4.50 1.72
N GLY A 32 13.38 3.55 2.53
CA GLY A 32 12.93 3.37 3.92
C GLY A 32 11.56 2.72 4.07
N ALA A 33 11.00 2.15 3.00
CA ALA A 33 9.73 1.45 3.02
C ALA A 33 9.94 -0.07 2.89
N VAL A 34 9.24 -0.86 3.70
CA VAL A 34 9.25 -2.33 3.59
C VAL A 34 7.84 -2.78 3.16
N PRO A 35 7.71 -3.63 2.13
CA PRO A 35 6.41 -4.17 1.74
C PRO A 35 5.75 -4.90 2.92
N GLY A 36 4.49 -4.54 3.19
CA GLY A 36 3.68 -5.24 4.20
C GLY A 36 3.20 -6.61 3.72
N PRO A 37 2.59 -7.43 4.61
CA PRO A 37 2.18 -8.80 4.29
C PRO A 37 1.16 -8.89 3.14
N ALA A 38 0.29 -7.89 2.97
CA ALA A 38 -0.64 -7.84 1.85
C ALA A 38 0.07 -7.68 0.50
N ALA A 39 1.11 -6.83 0.44
CA ALA A 39 1.92 -6.65 -0.77
C ALA A 39 2.74 -7.92 -1.08
N GLU A 40 3.30 -8.56 -0.06
CA GLU A 40 4.02 -9.83 -0.20
C GLU A 40 3.13 -10.95 -0.76
N ALA A 41 1.87 -11.03 -0.32
CA ALA A 41 0.92 -12.01 -0.88
C ALA A 41 0.63 -11.75 -2.37
N MET A 42 0.53 -10.48 -2.79
CA MET A 42 0.35 -10.11 -4.20
C MET A 42 1.60 -10.45 -5.03
N TYR A 43 2.80 -10.25 -4.48
CA TYR A 43 4.06 -10.64 -5.14
C TYR A 43 4.17 -12.15 -5.33
N ALA A 44 3.74 -12.95 -4.34
CA ALA A 44 3.74 -14.41 -4.46
C ALA A 44 2.82 -14.90 -5.60
N ARG A 45 1.60 -14.34 -5.69
CA ARG A 45 0.64 -14.63 -6.77
C ARG A 45 1.20 -14.22 -8.14
N TYR A 46 1.88 -13.09 -8.21
CA TYR A 46 2.58 -12.65 -9.41
C TYR A 46 3.67 -13.62 -9.87
N VAL A 47 4.56 -14.05 -8.98
CA VAL A 47 5.63 -15.01 -9.30
C VAL A 47 5.05 -16.35 -9.76
N ALA A 48 3.98 -16.82 -9.10
CA ALA A 48 3.23 -18.02 -9.49
C ALA A 48 2.55 -17.92 -10.87
N GLY A 49 2.42 -16.71 -11.43
CA GLY A 49 1.78 -16.47 -12.72
C GLY A 49 0.25 -16.31 -12.62
N GLU A 50 -0.26 -16.03 -11.42
CA GLU A 50 -1.68 -15.77 -11.17
C GLU A 50 -2.04 -14.29 -11.37
N LEU A 51 -1.04 -13.41 -11.43
CA LEU A 51 -1.17 -11.98 -11.69
C LEU A 51 -0.08 -11.50 -12.65
N THR A 52 -0.35 -10.43 -13.39
CA THR A 52 0.70 -9.63 -14.08
C THR A 52 1.20 -8.52 -13.18
N LEU A 53 2.32 -7.88 -13.53
CA LEU A 53 2.80 -6.70 -12.82
C LEU A 53 1.77 -5.55 -12.81
N GLN A 54 1.01 -5.41 -13.90
CA GLN A 54 -0.12 -4.48 -13.97
C GLN A 54 -1.21 -4.85 -12.96
N GLY A 55 -1.58 -6.13 -12.89
CA GLY A 55 -2.56 -6.63 -11.92
C GLY A 55 -2.13 -6.40 -10.47
N VAL A 56 -0.84 -6.62 -10.15
CA VAL A 56 -0.29 -6.29 -8.82
C VAL A 56 -0.42 -4.80 -8.53
N THR A 57 -0.12 -3.94 -9.50
CA THR A 57 -0.21 -2.49 -9.33
C THR A 57 -1.65 -2.05 -9.07
N ASP A 58 -2.61 -2.62 -9.78
CA ASP A 58 -4.03 -2.31 -9.61
C ASP A 58 -4.57 -2.82 -8.26
N GLU A 59 -4.24 -4.05 -7.85
CA GLU A 59 -4.63 -4.58 -6.53
C GLU A 59 -4.01 -3.77 -5.38
N LEU A 60 -2.73 -3.37 -5.48
CA LEU A 60 -2.08 -2.52 -4.48
C LEU A 60 -2.76 -1.15 -4.39
N LYS A 61 -3.07 -0.52 -5.53
CA LYS A 61 -3.79 0.77 -5.55
C LYS A 61 -5.14 0.65 -4.87
N SER A 62 -5.94 -0.37 -5.21
CA SER A 62 -7.23 -0.61 -4.57
C SER A 62 -7.08 -0.87 -3.07
N PHE A 63 -6.13 -1.70 -2.67
CA PHE A 63 -5.88 -2.02 -1.26
C PHE A 63 -5.51 -0.78 -0.43
N TYR A 64 -4.62 0.08 -0.93
CA TYR A 64 -4.25 1.30 -0.22
C TYR A 64 -5.31 2.40 -0.30
N ALA A 65 -6.08 2.49 -1.40
CA ALA A 65 -7.23 3.39 -1.48
C ALA A 65 -8.28 3.02 -0.41
N SER A 66 -8.62 1.74 -0.27
CA SER A 66 -9.57 1.28 0.75
C SER A 66 -9.04 1.43 2.19
N GLN A 67 -7.72 1.46 2.40
CA GLN A 67 -7.14 1.79 3.71
C GLN A 67 -7.14 3.29 4.00
N ALA A 68 -7.01 4.15 2.99
CA ALA A 68 -7.17 5.59 3.15
C ALA A 68 -8.63 5.98 3.47
N GLU A 69 -9.59 5.11 3.13
CA GLU A 69 -11.02 5.25 3.43
C GLU A 69 -11.44 4.60 4.77
N GLY A 70 -10.49 4.09 5.57
CA GLY A 70 -10.72 3.71 6.98
C GLY A 70 -11.13 4.92 7.83
N PRO A 71 -11.93 4.75 8.91
CA PRO A 71 -12.85 5.78 9.38
C PRO A 71 -12.16 7.12 9.65
N GLN A 72 -12.61 8.15 8.94
CA GLN A 72 -12.51 9.56 9.36
C GLN A 72 -13.34 9.85 10.63
N ASP A 73 -13.76 8.81 11.35
CA ASP A 73 -14.33 8.83 12.70
C ASP A 73 -13.25 8.53 13.75
N ALA A 74 -12.01 8.97 13.51
CA ALA A 74 -11.34 9.59 14.63
C ALA A 74 -12.18 10.85 14.92
N PRO A 75 -12.85 10.96 16.09
CA PRO A 75 -13.44 12.25 16.44
C PRO A 75 -12.31 13.24 16.24
N ALA A 76 -12.53 14.25 15.39
CA ALA A 76 -11.72 15.44 15.37
C ALA A 76 -11.39 15.69 16.83
N ALA A 77 -10.10 15.67 17.17
CA ALA A 77 -9.66 16.07 18.49
C ALA A 77 -10.23 17.46 18.65
N GLN A 78 -11.42 17.53 19.27
CA GLN A 78 -12.03 18.76 19.66
C GLN A 78 -10.92 19.39 20.49
N PRO A 79 -10.44 20.59 20.14
CA PRO A 79 -9.60 21.29 21.08
C PRO A 79 -10.40 21.26 22.39
N PRO A 80 -9.82 20.78 23.52
CA PRO A 80 -10.56 20.67 24.74
C PRO A 80 -11.21 22.03 24.98
N ALA A 81 -12.54 22.06 24.95
CA ALA A 81 -13.34 23.27 25.18
C ALA A 81 -13.32 23.67 26.66
N ASP A 82 -12.18 23.45 27.33
CA ASP A 82 -11.95 23.66 28.75
C ASP A 82 -10.55 24.26 29.02
N MET A 83 -10.04 25.08 28.10
CA MET A 83 -9.10 26.12 28.47
C MET A 83 -9.72 27.48 28.16
N ARG A 84 -10.72 27.85 28.97
CA ARG A 84 -10.89 29.26 29.32
C ARG A 84 -9.51 29.75 29.77
N PRO A 85 -8.90 30.76 29.15
CA PRO A 85 -7.92 31.52 29.88
C PRO A 85 -8.72 32.19 30.99
N GLU A 86 -8.64 31.66 32.20
CA GLU A 86 -8.88 32.48 33.38
C GLU A 86 -7.81 33.56 33.33
N GLN A 87 -8.14 34.67 32.67
CA GLN A 87 -7.39 35.89 32.82
C GLN A 87 -7.48 36.25 34.30
N PRO A 88 -6.36 36.34 35.04
CA PRO A 88 -6.42 36.94 36.35
C PRO A 88 -6.87 38.39 36.15
N LEU A 89 -8.07 38.69 36.66
CA LEU A 89 -8.50 40.05 36.94
C LEU A 89 -7.47 40.62 37.92
N LEU A 90 -6.53 41.41 37.40
CA LEU A 90 -5.73 42.30 38.22
C LEU A 90 -6.59 43.54 38.51
N ASP A 91 -6.83 43.75 39.80
CA ASP A 91 -7.46 44.91 40.43
C ASP A 91 -6.72 46.22 40.07
#